data_AF-A0A4D4LDY3-F1
#
_entry.id   AF-A0A4D4LDY3-F1
#
_cell.length_a   1.000
_cell.length_b   1.000
_cell.length_c   1.000
_cell.angle_alpha   90.00
_cell.angle_beta   90.00
_cell.angle_gamma   90.00
#
_symmetry.space_group_name_H-M   'P 1'
#
loop_
_entity.id
_entity.type
_entity.pdbx_description
1 polymer ?
#
loop_
_entity_poly.entity_id
_entity_poly.type
_entity_poly.pdbx_seq_one_letter_code
_entity_poly.pdbx_strand_id
1 'polypeptide(L)'
;MYLDAGHSGWHSVSTIVPRLIKAGIDRATGFALNVSHYQTDQDSAWYGRLISSCLAYADEGGDPEDCAEQSWSRRHARRWLRAHVPDDPARMKHYVTDTSRNGQGPWAPRAATHQRNDVQSWCNPPGRGLGRRPTTRTGEALLDAALWVKTPGESDGRCLRGTDGPLDPVRGTLNPEAGEWFPEQALELVRYADPAVSAFRRHHGR
;
A
#
# COMPACT_ATOMS: atom_id res chain seq x y z
N MET A 1 11.51 -6.04 -13.17
CA MET A 1 10.36 -6.81 -12.62
C MET A 1 10.31 -6.57 -11.13
N TYR A 2 9.13 -6.29 -10.57
CA TYR A 2 8.91 -6.12 -9.13
C TYR A 2 7.94 -7.19 -8.64
N LEU A 3 8.33 -7.97 -7.62
CA LEU A 3 7.46 -9.00 -7.01
C LEU A 3 6.50 -8.36 -5.99
N ASP A 4 5.22 -8.72 -5.99
CA ASP A 4 4.29 -8.18 -4.99
C ASP A 4 4.67 -8.65 -3.56
N ALA A 5 4.73 -7.70 -2.63
CA ALA A 5 5.07 -7.92 -1.23
C ALA A 5 3.95 -7.48 -0.27
N GLY A 6 2.72 -7.33 -0.77
CA GLY A 6 1.57 -6.88 0.00
C GLY A 6 1.77 -5.47 0.58
N HIS A 7 1.42 -5.32 1.85
CA HIS A 7 1.53 -4.04 2.56
C HIS A 7 1.74 -4.22 4.07
N SER A 8 2.08 -3.14 4.76
CA SER A 8 2.47 -3.11 6.19
C SER A 8 1.43 -3.66 7.18
N GLY A 9 0.17 -3.77 6.75
CA GLY A 9 -0.95 -4.26 7.55
C GLY A 9 -1.36 -5.70 7.24
N TRP A 10 -0.67 -6.39 6.32
CA TRP A 10 -0.99 -7.77 5.92
C TRP A 10 0.15 -8.73 6.29
N HIS A 11 1.38 -8.45 5.87
CA HIS A 11 2.52 -9.33 6.15
C HIS A 11 3.50 -8.67 7.11
N SER A 12 4.04 -9.43 8.06
CA SER A 12 5.23 -9.03 8.81
C SER A 12 6.44 -9.08 7.90
N VAL A 13 7.51 -8.37 8.27
CA VAL A 13 8.79 -8.42 7.55
C VAL A 13 9.34 -9.85 7.57
N SER A 14 9.33 -10.50 8.75
CA SER A 14 9.76 -11.89 8.91
C SER A 14 8.96 -12.89 8.09
N THR A 15 7.69 -12.58 7.75
CA THR A 15 6.87 -13.48 6.93
C THR A 15 7.08 -13.25 5.44
N ILE A 16 7.17 -11.99 4.98
CA ILE A 16 7.23 -11.69 3.55
C ILE A 16 8.61 -11.92 2.96
N VAL A 17 9.68 -11.64 3.71
CA VAL A 17 11.05 -11.74 3.20
C VAL A 17 11.42 -13.17 2.80
N PRO A 18 11.16 -14.22 3.63
CA PRO A 18 11.37 -15.60 3.20
C PRO A 18 10.57 -15.99 1.95
N ARG A 19 9.36 -15.44 1.77
CA ARG A 19 8.54 -15.69 0.57
C ARG A 19 9.16 -15.06 -0.67
N LEU A 20 9.67 -13.83 -0.56
CA LEU A 20 10.37 -13.15 -1.64
C LEU A 20 11.67 -13.88 -2.04
N ILE A 21 12.46 -14.32 -1.05
CA ILE A 21 13.67 -15.13 -1.30
C ILE A 21 13.29 -16.42 -2.04
N LYS A 22 12.28 -17.15 -1.55
CA LYS A 22 11.79 -18.37 -2.20
C LYS A 22 11.26 -18.13 -3.62
N ALA A 23 10.69 -16.96 -3.88
CA ALA A 23 10.24 -16.53 -5.21
C ALA A 23 11.39 -16.12 -6.15
N GLY A 24 12.63 -16.03 -5.64
CA GLY A 24 13.82 -15.66 -6.40
C GLY A 24 13.95 -14.16 -6.63
N ILE A 25 13.72 -13.35 -5.58
CA ILE A 25 13.88 -11.89 -5.58
C ILE A 25 15.24 -11.42 -6.10
N ASP A 26 16.28 -12.25 -6.05
CA ASP A 26 17.61 -11.91 -6.58
C ASP A 26 17.60 -11.68 -8.09
N ARG A 27 16.69 -12.35 -8.80
CA ARG A 27 16.44 -12.17 -10.24
C ARG A 27 15.44 -11.06 -10.55
N ALA A 28 14.87 -10.43 -9.52
CA ALA A 28 13.98 -9.29 -9.65
C ALA A 28 14.76 -7.98 -9.43
N THR A 29 14.21 -6.91 -10.00
CA THR A 29 14.67 -5.54 -9.72
C THR A 29 14.39 -5.19 -8.26
N GLY A 30 13.23 -5.62 -7.75
CA GLY A 30 12.76 -5.26 -6.43
C GLY A 30 11.40 -5.87 -6.14
N PHE A 31 10.64 -5.21 -5.28
CA PHE A 31 9.27 -5.62 -4.91
C PHE A 31 8.27 -4.46 -5.03
N ALA A 32 6.99 -4.78 -5.13
CA ALA A 32 5.89 -3.83 -5.20
C ALA A 32 5.11 -3.84 -3.88
N LEU A 33 4.72 -2.66 -3.41
CA LEU A 33 3.95 -2.48 -2.19
C LEU A 33 2.60 -1.83 -2.48
N ASN A 34 1.65 -2.12 -1.58
CA ASN A 34 0.37 -1.44 -1.48
C ASN A 34 -0.52 -1.56 -2.73
N VAL A 35 -0.24 -2.51 -3.62
CA VAL A 35 -0.99 -2.73 -4.86
C VAL A 35 -2.47 -2.88 -4.55
N SER A 36 -3.30 -2.00 -5.13
CA SER A 36 -4.75 -1.96 -4.90
C SER A 36 -5.17 -1.71 -3.44
N HIS A 37 -4.28 -1.20 -2.58
CA HIS A 37 -4.53 -0.93 -1.16
C HIS A 37 -4.38 0.56 -0.81
N TYR A 38 -4.45 0.86 0.49
CA TYR A 38 -4.68 2.20 1.03
C TYR A 38 -3.65 2.62 2.09
N GLN A 39 -2.55 1.88 2.29
CA GLN A 39 -1.54 2.25 3.28
C GLN A 39 -0.91 3.60 2.95
N THR A 40 -0.64 4.41 3.98
CA THR A 40 -0.06 5.74 3.80
C THR A 40 1.32 5.65 3.15
N ASP A 41 1.73 6.71 2.45
CA ASP A 41 3.09 6.81 1.90
C ASP A 41 4.16 6.62 3.00
N GLN A 42 3.92 7.16 4.20
CA GLN A 42 4.84 7.03 5.33
C GLN A 42 4.98 5.58 5.83
N ASP A 43 3.88 4.82 5.86
CA ASP A 43 3.90 3.43 6.28
C ASP A 43 4.52 2.53 5.21
N SER A 44 4.18 2.76 3.94
CA SER A 44 4.78 2.05 2.80
C SER A 44 6.28 2.32 2.70
N ALA A 45 6.72 3.58 2.87
CA ALA A 45 8.13 3.95 2.87
C ALA A 45 8.92 3.23 3.97
N TRP A 46 8.34 3.19 5.17
CA TRP A 46 8.97 2.49 6.29
C TRP A 46 9.04 1.00 6.07
N TYR A 47 7.92 0.38 5.66
CA TYR A 47 7.84 -1.04 5.42
C TYR A 47 8.77 -1.49 4.28
N GLY A 48 8.82 -0.72 3.19
CA GLY A 48 9.76 -0.94 2.09
C GLY A 48 11.21 -0.86 2.53
N ARG A 49 11.57 0.12 3.38
CA ARG A 49 12.91 0.16 3.99
C ARG A 49 13.20 -1.11 4.80
N LEU A 50 12.27 -1.55 5.65
CA LEU A 50 12.48 -2.74 6.47
C LEU A 50 12.65 -4.02 5.64
N ILE A 51 11.83 -4.23 4.60
CA ILE A 51 11.97 -5.38 3.70
C ILE A 51 13.33 -5.33 2.98
N SER A 52 13.67 -4.18 2.39
CA SER A 52 14.94 -4.00 1.66
C SER A 52 16.14 -4.29 2.57
N SER A 53 16.08 -3.81 3.81
CA SER A 53 17.08 -4.03 4.85
C SER A 53 17.19 -5.49 5.28
N CYS A 54 16.07 -6.16 5.46
CA CYS A 54 16.04 -7.58 5.82
C CYS A 54 16.56 -8.47 4.69
N LEU A 55 16.23 -8.14 3.44
CA LEU A 55 16.80 -8.83 2.27
C LEU A 55 18.33 -8.68 2.22
N ALA A 56 18.86 -7.48 2.46
CA ALA A 56 20.31 -7.25 2.52
C ALA A 56 20.96 -8.02 3.68
N TYR A 57 20.33 -8.05 4.85
CA TYR A 57 20.81 -8.84 6.00
C TYR A 57 20.82 -10.35 5.70
N ALA A 58 19.77 -10.85 5.04
CA ALA A 58 19.67 -12.26 4.67
C ALA A 58 20.70 -12.66 3.59
N ASP A 59 21.01 -11.77 2.65
CA ASP A 59 22.06 -11.98 1.64
C ASP A 59 23.45 -12.16 2.27
N GLU A 60 23.70 -11.50 3.41
CA GLU A 60 24.92 -11.66 4.21
C GLU A 60 24.86 -12.84 5.20
N GLY A 61 23.83 -13.69 5.10
CA GLY A 61 23.67 -14.93 5.89
C GLY A 61 22.84 -14.77 7.17
N GLY A 62 22.19 -13.63 7.38
CA GLY A 62 21.29 -13.39 8.50
C GLY A 62 19.96 -14.16 8.40
N ASP A 63 19.36 -14.48 9.54
CA ASP A 63 18.04 -15.12 9.59
C ASP A 63 16.91 -14.06 9.45
N PRO A 64 16.02 -14.14 8.44
CA PRO A 64 14.90 -13.21 8.30
C PRO A 64 13.96 -13.10 9.51
N GLU A 65 13.92 -14.11 10.39
CA GLU A 65 13.13 -14.05 11.63
C GLU A 65 13.68 -13.02 12.64
N ASP A 66 14.97 -12.67 12.55
CA ASP A 66 15.61 -11.66 13.41
C ASP A 66 15.38 -10.23 12.93
N CYS A 67 14.75 -10.05 11.75
CA CYS A 67 14.63 -8.76 11.11
C CYS A 67 13.75 -7.77 11.89
N ALA A 68 14.07 -6.48 11.74
CA ALA A 68 13.26 -5.43 12.30
C ALA A 68 11.84 -5.42 11.72
N GLU A 69 10.85 -5.45 12.61
CA GLU A 69 9.43 -5.49 12.25
C GLU A 69 8.78 -4.11 12.21
N GLN A 70 7.73 -3.97 11.38
CA GLN A 70 6.94 -2.74 11.34
C GLN A 70 6.15 -2.49 12.63
N SER A 71 5.89 -3.55 13.41
CA SER A 71 5.22 -3.50 14.71
C SER A 71 6.14 -3.01 15.83
N TRP A 72 7.47 -3.04 15.63
CA TRP A 72 8.41 -2.56 16.63
C TRP A 72 8.37 -1.04 16.77
N SER A 73 8.72 -0.54 17.96
CA SER A 73 8.96 0.89 18.13
C SER A 73 10.02 1.37 17.14
N ARG A 74 9.83 2.57 16.55
CA ARG A 74 10.79 3.15 15.59
C ARG A 74 12.21 3.24 16.15
N ARG A 75 12.36 3.44 17.46
CA ARG A 75 13.67 3.45 18.13
C ARG A 75 14.35 2.09 18.08
N HIS A 76 13.61 1.01 18.38
CA HIS A 76 14.15 -0.34 18.39
C HIS A 76 14.54 -0.80 16.98
N ALA A 77 13.63 -0.65 16.02
CA ALA A 77 13.90 -0.98 14.62
C ALA A 77 15.09 -0.20 14.06
N ARG A 78 15.23 1.11 14.35
CA ARG A 78 16.41 1.89 13.94
C ARG A 78 17.72 1.41 14.58
N ARG A 79 17.69 0.86 15.80
CA ARG A 79 18.88 0.28 16.43
C ARG A 79 19.30 -0.98 15.69
N TRP A 80 18.36 -1.85 15.35
CA TRP A 80 18.62 -3.03 14.53
C TRP A 80 19.17 -2.66 13.16
N LEU A 81 18.53 -1.71 12.46
CA LEU A 81 18.99 -1.23 11.14
C LEU A 81 20.46 -0.76 11.17
N ARG A 82 20.87 -0.01 12.19
CA ARG A 82 22.26 0.45 12.31
C ARG A 82 23.28 -0.66 12.61
N ALA A 83 22.82 -1.77 13.18
CA ALA A 83 23.70 -2.88 13.57
C ALA A 83 23.87 -3.92 12.45
N HIS A 84 22.91 -4.01 11.53
CA HIS A 84 22.78 -5.17 10.63
C HIS A 84 22.67 -4.81 9.14
N VAL A 85 22.49 -3.54 8.77
CA VAL A 85 22.19 -3.15 7.38
C VAL A 85 23.32 -2.31 6.80
N PRO A 86 23.73 -2.55 5.54
CA PRO A 86 24.68 -1.70 4.84
C PRO A 86 24.27 -0.23 4.81
N ASP A 87 25.25 0.68 4.88
CA ASP A 87 25.00 2.12 4.77
C ASP A 87 24.71 2.58 3.32
N ASP A 88 24.88 1.70 2.33
CA ASP A 88 24.70 1.98 0.91
C ASP A 88 23.39 1.39 0.34
N PRO A 89 22.36 2.21 0.10
CA PRO A 89 21.10 1.77 -0.52
C PRO A 89 21.26 1.12 -1.89
N ALA A 90 22.32 1.45 -2.65
CA ALA A 90 22.53 0.90 -3.99
C ALA A 90 22.83 -0.61 -3.98
N ARG A 91 23.20 -1.16 -2.81
CA ARG A 91 23.41 -2.60 -2.59
C ARG A 91 22.15 -3.33 -2.13
N MET A 92 21.02 -2.63 -1.97
CA MET A 92 19.79 -3.20 -1.44
C MET A 92 18.77 -3.38 -2.56
N LYS A 93 17.76 -4.25 -2.35
CA LYS A 93 16.63 -4.32 -3.28
C LYS A 93 15.77 -3.08 -3.14
N HIS A 94 15.40 -2.47 -4.27
CA HIS A 94 14.51 -1.31 -4.31
C HIS A 94 13.05 -1.75 -4.35
N TYR A 95 12.13 -0.80 -4.26
CA TYR A 95 10.71 -1.07 -4.38
C TYR A 95 9.94 0.02 -5.12
N VAL A 96 8.74 -0.33 -5.58
CA VAL A 96 7.72 0.60 -6.07
C VAL A 96 6.50 0.53 -5.16
N THR A 97 5.72 1.60 -5.10
CA THR A 97 4.46 1.60 -4.33
C THR A 97 3.28 2.02 -5.19
N ASP A 98 2.14 1.36 -5.03
CA ASP A 98 0.87 1.86 -5.52
C ASP A 98 0.36 2.97 -4.58
N THR A 99 0.04 4.11 -5.17
CA THR A 99 -0.44 5.35 -4.51
C THR A 99 -1.75 5.83 -5.11
N SER A 100 -2.41 4.97 -5.90
CA SER A 100 -3.65 5.27 -6.61
C SER A 100 -4.76 5.79 -5.70
N ARG A 101 -4.91 5.23 -4.49
CA ARG A 101 -6.07 5.49 -3.61
C ARG A 101 -5.71 5.71 -2.13
N ASN A 102 -4.45 5.97 -1.82
CA ASN A 102 -3.95 5.98 -0.44
C ASN A 102 -3.84 7.37 0.22
N GLY A 103 -4.36 8.44 -0.41
CA GLY A 103 -4.19 9.82 0.10
C GLY A 103 -4.77 10.03 1.50
N GLN A 104 -5.78 9.24 1.88
CA GLN A 104 -6.39 9.30 3.22
C GLN A 104 -5.96 8.16 4.15
N GLY A 105 -5.01 7.32 3.73
CA GLY A 105 -4.58 6.14 4.48
C GLY A 105 -5.61 4.99 4.50
N PRO A 106 -5.39 3.96 5.34
CA PRO A 106 -6.31 2.84 5.46
C PRO A 106 -7.61 3.22 6.16
N TRP A 107 -8.70 2.55 5.80
CA TRP A 107 -9.99 2.76 6.44
C TRP A 107 -10.09 1.97 7.76
N ALA A 108 -10.49 2.65 8.83
CA ALA A 108 -10.73 2.06 10.14
C ALA A 108 -12.25 1.91 10.38
N PRO A 109 -12.82 0.70 10.25
CA PRO A 109 -14.24 0.47 10.53
C PRO A 109 -14.57 0.75 12.01
N ARG A 110 -15.75 1.30 12.28
CA ARG A 110 -16.25 1.42 13.66
C ARG A 110 -16.66 0.03 14.16
N ALA A 111 -16.22 -0.35 15.35
CA ALA A 111 -16.31 -1.72 15.91
C ALA A 111 -17.73 -2.32 16.04
N ALA A 112 -18.80 -1.54 15.86
CA ALA A 112 -20.17 -1.96 16.17
C ALA A 112 -20.95 -2.56 14.98
N THR A 113 -20.48 -2.48 13.74
CA THR A 113 -21.33 -2.76 12.55
C THR A 113 -21.05 -4.05 11.79
N HIS A 114 -20.03 -4.84 12.15
CA HIS A 114 -19.60 -5.98 11.34
C HIS A 114 -19.51 -7.27 12.16
N GLN A 115 -20.68 -7.90 12.38
CA GLN A 115 -20.84 -9.08 13.22
C GLN A 115 -20.47 -10.42 12.55
N ARG A 116 -19.85 -10.44 11.36
CA ARG A 116 -19.45 -11.71 10.69
C ARG A 116 -18.10 -11.61 9.96
N ASN A 117 -17.04 -11.95 10.69
CA ASN A 117 -15.71 -12.47 10.30
C ASN A 117 -14.85 -11.82 9.19
N ASP A 118 -15.34 -10.91 8.35
CA ASP A 118 -14.50 -10.11 7.44
C ASP A 118 -15.09 -8.72 7.21
N VAL A 119 -14.41 -7.71 7.74
CA VAL A 119 -14.80 -6.29 7.59
C VAL A 119 -14.55 -5.76 6.17
N GLN A 120 -13.84 -6.53 5.32
CA GLN A 120 -13.42 -6.18 3.96
C GLN A 120 -12.94 -4.73 3.88
N SER A 121 -12.05 -4.35 4.79
CA SER A 121 -11.61 -2.96 4.93
C SER A 121 -10.87 -2.42 3.70
N TRP A 122 -10.39 -3.34 2.85
CA TRP A 122 -9.77 -3.09 1.56
C TRP A 122 -10.77 -2.90 0.42
N CYS A 123 -12.05 -3.30 0.57
CA CYS A 123 -13.01 -3.36 -0.53
C CYS A 123 -13.88 -2.10 -0.57
N ASN A 124 -13.67 -1.22 -1.56
CA ASN A 124 -14.40 0.04 -1.73
C ASN A 124 -14.65 0.86 -0.45
N PRO A 125 -13.68 1.00 0.49
CA PRO A 125 -13.88 1.79 1.70
C PRO A 125 -14.31 3.23 1.37
N PRO A 126 -15.27 3.81 2.12
CA PRO A 126 -15.67 5.20 1.92
C PRO A 126 -14.60 6.18 2.41
N GLY A 127 -14.69 7.42 1.94
CA GLY A 127 -13.84 8.52 2.40
C GLY A 127 -12.35 8.31 2.13
N ARG A 128 -12.00 7.53 1.10
CA ARG A 128 -10.62 7.41 0.62
C ARG A 128 -10.37 8.43 -0.50
N GLY A 129 -9.10 8.70 -0.76
CA GLY A 129 -8.68 9.75 -1.69
C GLY A 129 -7.57 9.27 -2.60
N LEU A 130 -7.46 9.88 -3.80
CA LEU A 130 -6.26 9.73 -4.63
C LEU A 130 -5.02 10.10 -3.81
N GLY A 131 -3.95 9.32 -3.94
CA GLY A 131 -2.67 9.63 -3.33
C GLY A 131 -1.79 10.57 -4.18
N ARG A 132 -0.49 10.51 -3.92
CA ARG A 132 0.49 11.20 -4.77
C ARG A 132 0.38 10.74 -6.23
N ARG A 133 0.73 11.62 -7.16
CA ARG A 133 0.67 11.30 -8.60
C ARG A 133 1.84 10.39 -8.96
N PRO A 134 1.73 9.57 -10.02
CA PRO A 134 2.82 8.74 -10.47
C PRO A 134 4.09 9.58 -10.71
N THR A 135 5.21 9.16 -10.12
CA THR A 135 6.49 9.87 -10.21
C THR A 135 7.66 8.94 -9.90
N THR A 136 8.77 9.13 -10.60
CA THR A 136 10.08 8.57 -10.26
C THR A 136 10.94 9.52 -9.42
N ARG A 137 10.49 10.78 -9.26
CA ARG A 137 11.11 11.75 -8.36
C ARG A 137 10.49 11.59 -6.97
N THR A 138 10.98 10.60 -6.23
CA THR A 138 10.42 10.17 -4.95
C THR A 138 11.08 10.91 -3.78
N GLY A 139 12.38 11.17 -3.89
CA GLY A 139 13.21 11.73 -2.81
C GLY A 139 13.66 10.68 -1.77
N GLU A 140 13.36 9.40 -2.01
CA GLU A 140 13.64 8.29 -1.11
C GLU A 140 14.59 7.31 -1.80
N ALA A 141 15.71 6.98 -1.14
CA ALA A 141 16.81 6.24 -1.78
C ALA A 141 16.44 4.85 -2.33
N LEU A 142 15.45 4.18 -1.72
CA LEU A 142 15.04 2.82 -2.07
C LEU A 142 13.71 2.75 -2.85
N LEU A 143 12.99 3.87 -2.96
CA LEU A 143 11.70 3.92 -3.68
C LEU A 143 11.95 4.40 -5.11
N ASP A 144 11.85 3.48 -6.06
CA ASP A 144 12.07 3.75 -7.48
C ASP A 144 10.95 4.59 -8.09
N ALA A 145 9.71 4.27 -7.74
CA ALA A 145 8.55 4.98 -8.25
C ALA A 145 7.32 4.85 -7.34
N ALA A 146 6.60 5.95 -7.22
CA ALA A 146 5.18 5.90 -6.87
C ALA A 146 4.39 5.72 -8.17
N LEU A 147 3.51 4.73 -8.19
CA LEU A 147 2.71 4.33 -9.34
C LEU A 147 1.23 4.38 -8.98
N TRP A 148 0.37 4.48 -10.00
CA TRP A 148 -1.03 4.13 -9.87
C TRP A 148 -1.22 2.80 -10.58
N VAL A 149 -1.22 1.71 -9.81
CA VAL A 149 -1.34 0.36 -10.36
C VAL A 149 -2.80 -0.03 -10.46
N LYS A 150 -3.57 0.14 -9.37
CA LYS A 150 -5.03 0.09 -9.44
C LYS A 150 -5.56 1.34 -10.14
N THR A 151 -6.48 1.15 -11.07
CA THR A 151 -7.20 2.25 -11.74
C THR A 151 -8.13 2.94 -10.74
N PRO A 152 -7.94 4.24 -10.42
CA PRO A 152 -8.88 4.95 -9.56
C PRO A 152 -10.27 5.03 -10.18
N GLY A 153 -11.28 4.52 -9.48
CA GLY A 153 -12.66 4.43 -9.95
C GLY A 153 -13.08 3.04 -10.41
N GLU A 154 -12.18 2.07 -10.52
CA GLU A 154 -12.60 0.67 -10.64
C GLU A 154 -12.93 0.07 -9.27
N SER A 155 -14.09 -0.58 -9.19
CA SER A 155 -14.55 -1.26 -7.99
C SER A 155 -13.60 -2.38 -7.55
N ASP A 156 -13.52 -2.60 -6.24
CA ASP A 156 -12.88 -3.76 -5.60
C ASP A 156 -13.83 -4.98 -5.50
N GLY A 157 -15.11 -4.80 -5.84
CA GLY A 157 -16.16 -5.82 -5.77
C GLY A 157 -17.45 -5.33 -5.10
N ARG A 158 -18.39 -6.26 -4.89
CA ARG A 158 -19.67 -5.94 -4.21
C ARG A 158 -19.49 -5.51 -2.75
N CYS A 159 -18.41 -5.93 -2.11
CA CYS A 159 -18.04 -5.57 -0.74
C CYS A 159 -19.18 -5.81 0.29
N LEU A 160 -19.75 -7.02 0.28
CA LEU A 160 -20.89 -7.37 1.13
C LEU A 160 -20.55 -7.46 2.63
N ARG A 161 -19.25 -7.51 3.01
CA ARG A 161 -18.78 -7.44 4.40
C ARG A 161 -19.46 -8.47 5.33
N GLY A 162 -19.63 -9.69 4.83
CA GLY A 162 -20.25 -10.80 5.55
C GLY A 162 -21.77 -10.73 5.70
N THR A 163 -22.45 -9.84 4.96
CA THR A 163 -23.93 -9.78 4.88
C THR A 163 -24.46 -10.55 3.68
N ASP A 164 -25.77 -10.85 3.67
CA ASP A 164 -26.44 -11.50 2.54
C ASP A 164 -26.54 -10.60 1.29
N GLY A 165 -26.18 -9.32 1.41
CA GLY A 165 -26.28 -8.34 0.34
C GLY A 165 -27.72 -7.93 0.00
N PRO A 166 -27.98 -7.35 -1.19
CA PRO A 166 -26.99 -7.05 -2.24
C PRO A 166 -26.24 -5.74 -2.00
N LEU A 167 -26.62 -4.95 -0.99
CA LEU A 167 -26.01 -3.66 -0.71
C LEU A 167 -24.76 -3.81 0.15
N ASP A 168 -23.77 -2.96 -0.12
CA ASP A 168 -22.67 -2.69 0.79
C ASP A 168 -23.24 -2.05 2.07
N PRO A 169 -23.10 -2.66 3.26
CA PRO A 169 -23.68 -2.15 4.50
C PRO A 169 -23.03 -0.85 5.00
N VAL A 170 -21.86 -0.48 4.49
CA VAL A 170 -21.13 0.74 4.86
C VAL A 170 -21.49 1.89 3.93
N ARG A 171 -21.62 1.62 2.63
CA ARG A 171 -21.98 2.63 1.62
C ARG A 171 -23.50 2.81 1.47
N GLY A 172 -24.28 1.78 1.80
CA GLY A 172 -25.72 1.75 1.54
C GLY A 172 -26.06 1.62 0.05
N THR A 173 -25.11 1.22 -0.80
CA THR A 173 -25.24 1.18 -2.25
C THR A 173 -24.94 -0.21 -2.82
N LEU A 174 -25.50 -0.50 -3.99
CA LEU A 174 -25.07 -1.65 -4.79
C LEU A 174 -23.76 -1.29 -5.48
N ASN A 175 -22.63 -1.69 -4.89
CA ASN A 175 -21.32 -1.47 -5.53
C ASN A 175 -21.20 -2.30 -6.82
N PRO A 176 -20.49 -1.84 -7.86
CA PRO A 176 -20.20 -2.64 -9.06
C PRO A 176 -19.34 -3.88 -8.78
N GLU A 177 -19.31 -4.84 -9.71
CA GLU A 177 -18.36 -5.97 -9.66
C GLU A 177 -16.90 -5.50 -9.71
N ALA A 178 -15.97 -6.34 -9.28
CA ALA A 178 -14.55 -6.00 -9.29
C ALA A 178 -14.08 -5.68 -10.72
N GLY A 179 -13.39 -4.55 -10.89
CA GLY A 179 -12.92 -4.06 -12.20
C GLY A 179 -13.95 -3.23 -12.98
N GLU A 180 -15.23 -3.27 -12.62
CA GLU A 180 -16.23 -2.40 -13.23
C GLU A 180 -16.09 -0.96 -12.75
N TRP A 181 -16.47 -0.02 -13.63
CA TRP A 181 -16.42 1.41 -13.32
C TRP A 181 -17.41 1.77 -12.20
N PHE A 182 -16.92 2.53 -11.21
CA PHE A 182 -17.65 2.99 -10.04
C PHE A 182 -17.62 4.53 -9.97
N PRO A 183 -18.57 5.22 -10.62
CA PRO A 183 -18.58 6.68 -10.72
C PRO A 183 -18.53 7.39 -9.37
N GLU A 184 -19.30 6.91 -8.39
CA GLU A 184 -19.40 7.52 -7.07
C GLU A 184 -18.07 7.43 -6.32
N GLN A 185 -17.39 6.29 -6.39
CA GLN A 185 -16.06 6.13 -5.80
C GLN A 185 -15.03 6.99 -6.56
N ALA A 186 -15.06 7.04 -7.88
CA ALA A 186 -14.13 7.86 -8.67
C ALA A 186 -14.21 9.35 -8.27
N LEU A 187 -15.44 9.89 -8.15
CA LEU A 187 -15.66 11.27 -7.70
C LEU A 187 -15.24 11.48 -6.25
N GLU A 188 -15.47 10.50 -5.39
CA GLU A 188 -15.03 10.53 -3.99
C GLU A 188 -13.50 10.57 -3.87
N LEU A 189 -12.80 9.73 -4.62
CA LEU A 189 -11.33 9.68 -4.65
C LEU A 189 -10.74 11.03 -5.07
N VAL A 190 -11.34 11.70 -6.05
CA VAL A 190 -10.93 13.07 -6.46
C VAL A 190 -11.21 14.08 -5.36
N ARG A 191 -12.39 14.01 -4.73
CA ARG A 191 -12.80 14.93 -3.66
C ARG A 191 -11.87 14.89 -2.46
N TYR A 192 -11.41 13.70 -2.06
CA TYR A 192 -10.54 13.51 -0.90
C TYR A 192 -9.08 13.30 -1.27
N ALA A 193 -8.68 13.64 -2.50
CA ALA A 193 -7.31 13.50 -2.94
C ALA A 193 -6.34 14.24 -1.99
N ASP A 194 -5.26 13.55 -1.61
CA ASP A 194 -4.14 14.15 -0.89
C ASP A 194 -2.83 13.69 -1.55
N PRO A 195 -2.08 14.58 -2.23
CA PRO A 195 -2.34 16.02 -2.37
C PRO A 195 -3.63 16.36 -3.14
N ALA A 196 -4.26 17.49 -2.85
CA ALA A 196 -5.48 17.91 -3.54
C ALA A 196 -5.30 17.97 -5.07
N VAL A 197 -6.31 17.54 -5.83
CA VAL A 197 -6.34 17.74 -7.29
C VAL A 197 -6.69 19.20 -7.55
N SER A 198 -5.72 19.96 -8.07
CA SER A 198 -6.02 21.24 -8.69
C SER A 198 -6.81 20.97 -9.98
N ALA A 199 -8.14 21.09 -9.92
CA ALA A 199 -8.94 21.15 -11.12
C ALA A 199 -8.42 22.35 -11.94
N PHE A 200 -8.03 22.13 -13.20
CA PHE A 200 -7.77 23.22 -14.12
C PHE A 200 -9.00 24.15 -14.07
N ARG A 201 -8.86 25.34 -13.49
CA ARG A 201 -9.89 26.38 -13.62
C ARG A 201 -10.00 26.60 -15.11
N ARG A 202 -11.12 26.18 -15.72
CA ARG A 202 -11.44 26.61 -17.08
C ARG A 202 -11.50 28.12 -17.02
N HIS A 203 -10.47 28.80 -17.54
CA HIS A 203 -10.58 30.21 -17.84
C HIS A 203 -11.67 30.31 -18.92
N HIS A 204 -12.89 30.61 -18.51
CA HIS A 204 -13.89 31.15 -19.42
C HIS A 204 -13.37 32.54 -19.82
N GLY A 205 -12.60 32.56 -20.91
CA GLY A 205 -12.23 33.80 -21.58
C GLY A 205 -13.50 34.56 -21.94
N ARG A 206 -13.56 35.81 -21.50
CA ARG A 206 -14.52 36.81 -21.97
C ARG A 206 -14.13 37.28 -23.36
#